data_AF-A0A357N890-F1
#
_entry.id   AF-A0A357N890-F1
#
_cell.length_a   1.000
_cell.length_b   1.000
_cell.length_c   1.000
_cell.angle_alpha   90.00
_cell.angle_beta   90.00
_cell.angle_gamma   90.00
#
_symmetry.space_group_name_H-M   'P 1'
#
loop_
_entity.id
_entity.type
_entity.pdbx_description
1 polymer ?
#
loop_
_entity_poly.entity_id
_entity_poly.type
_entity_poly.pdbx_seq_one_letter_code
_entity_poly.pdbx_strand_id
1 'polypeptide(L)'
;MRIGIVSDTHGDQRAIKQVVAQAGPVDLWLHAGDHVRDARFLGELTGLPVHMAAGNCDPRDAGLPDQFLTCEGHRLMLTHGH
;
A
#
# COMPACT_ATOMS: atom_id res chain seq x y z
N MET A 1 3.90 -5.18 16.19
CA MET A 1 3.43 -4.29 15.11
C MET A 1 2.24 -4.89 14.35
N ARG A 2 1.30 -4.08 13.84
CA ARG A 2 0.24 -4.51 12.92
C ARG A 2 0.34 -3.74 11.60
N ILE A 3 0.41 -4.49 10.50
CA ILE A 3 0.58 -3.94 9.15
C ILE A 3 -0.73 -4.16 8.37
N GLY A 4 -1.30 -3.08 7.84
CA GLY A 4 -2.40 -3.15 6.89
C GLY A 4 -1.87 -3.34 5.46
N ILE A 5 -2.49 -4.21 4.67
CA ILE A 5 -2.07 -4.49 3.29
C ILE A 5 -3.29 -4.35 2.39
N VAL A 6 -3.15 -3.58 1.32
CA VAL A 6 -4.13 -3.43 0.23
C VAL A 6 -3.40 -3.54 -1.12
N SER A 7 -4.15 -3.79 -2.19
CA SER A 7 -3.63 -3.88 -3.56
C SER A 7 -4.78 -3.70 -4.54
N ASP A 8 -4.46 -3.49 -5.83
CA ASP A 8 -5.43 -3.55 -6.94
C ASP A 8 -6.63 -2.63 -6.69
N THR A 9 -6.37 -1.45 -6.16
CA THR A 9 -7.40 -0.52 -5.69
C THR A 9 -8.10 0.15 -6.86
N HIS A 10 -7.40 0.36 -7.99
CA HIS A 10 -7.95 0.90 -9.23
C HIS A 10 -8.81 2.18 -9.05
N GLY A 11 -8.52 3.00 -8.05
CA GLY A 11 -9.23 4.25 -7.76
C GLY A 11 -10.47 4.10 -6.88
N ASP A 12 -10.78 2.91 -6.36
CA ASP A 12 -11.92 2.69 -5.46
C ASP A 12 -11.60 3.18 -4.03
N GLN A 13 -11.60 4.50 -3.88
CA GLN A 13 -11.40 5.15 -2.58
C GLN A 13 -12.51 4.83 -1.56
N ARG A 14 -13.69 4.39 -2.01
CA ARG A 14 -14.74 3.96 -1.09
C ARG A 14 -14.35 2.65 -0.43
N ALA A 15 -13.85 1.68 -1.19
CA ALA A 15 -13.33 0.43 -0.65
C ALA A 15 -12.16 0.68 0.32
N ILE A 16 -11.23 1.58 -0.03
CA ILE A 16 -10.11 1.97 0.85
C ILE A 16 -10.63 2.50 2.19
N LYS A 17 -11.59 3.44 2.18
CA LYS A 17 -12.19 3.98 3.42
C LYS A 17 -12.85 2.88 4.26
N GLN A 18 -13.53 1.92 3.61
CA GLN A 18 -14.16 0.79 4.29
C GLN A 18 -13.14 -0.14 4.95
N VAL A 19 -12.02 -0.43 4.27
CA VAL A 19 -10.93 -1.24 4.83
C VAL A 19 -10.29 -0.53 6.02
N VAL A 20 -9.97 0.76 5.89
CA VAL A 20 -9.39 1.56 6.98
C VAL A 20 -10.31 1.55 8.21
N ALA A 21 -11.62 1.72 8.03
CA ALA A 21 -12.58 1.69 9.14
C ALA A 21 -12.68 0.31 9.83
N GLN A 22 -12.45 -0.78 9.09
CA GLN A 22 -12.55 -2.15 9.59
C GLN A 22 -11.22 -2.70 10.12
N ALA A 23 -10.09 -2.18 9.65
CA ALA A 23 -8.76 -2.68 9.98
C ALA A 23 -8.44 -2.55 11.48
N GLY A 24 -9.07 -1.59 12.17
CA GLY A 24 -8.69 -1.23 13.53
C GLY A 24 -7.30 -0.58 13.57
N PRO A 25 -6.63 -0.54 14.74
CA PRO A 25 -5.33 0.10 14.86
C PRO A 25 -4.27 -0.63 14.04
N VAL A 26 -3.55 0.10 13.19
CA VAL A 26 -2.40 -0.38 12.42
C VAL A 26 -1.26 0.63 12.54
N ASP A 27 -0.03 0.16 12.41
CA ASP A 27 1.19 0.97 12.54
C ASP A 27 1.76 1.39 11.19
N LEU A 28 1.44 0.64 10.13
CA LEU A 28 1.99 0.79 8.78
C LEU A 28 1.01 0.27 7.73
N TRP A 29 0.98 0.89 6.55
CA TRP A 29 0.29 0.36 5.38
C TRP A 29 1.24 -0.06 4.26
N LEU A 30 0.87 -1.12 3.55
CA LEU A 30 1.49 -1.56 2.29
C LEU A 30 0.44 -1.51 1.17
N HIS A 31 0.81 -0.98 0.01
CA HIS A 31 0.00 -1.01 -1.22
C HIS A 31 0.74 -1.79 -2.33
N ALA A 32 0.30 -2.99 -2.66
CA ALA A 32 1.01 -3.88 -3.59
C ALA A 32 0.78 -3.56 -5.10
N GLY A 33 0.53 -2.29 -5.42
CA GLY A 33 0.41 -1.81 -6.80
C GLY A 33 -1.00 -1.81 -7.38
N ASP A 34 -1.07 -1.45 -8.66
CA ASP A 34 -2.27 -1.23 -9.47
C ASP A 34 -3.16 -0.12 -8.92
N HIS A 35 -2.69 1.11 -9.20
CA HIS A 35 -3.18 2.44 -8.81
C HIS A 35 -2.36 3.11 -7.70
N VAL A 36 -1.06 3.37 -7.93
CA VAL A 36 -0.12 3.97 -6.96
C VAL A 36 -0.63 5.24 -6.26
N ARG A 37 -1.50 6.01 -6.93
CA ARG A 37 -2.06 7.25 -6.37
C ARG A 37 -2.92 6.99 -5.14
N ASP A 38 -3.51 5.80 -5.06
CA ASP A 38 -4.29 5.38 -3.90
C ASP A 38 -3.41 5.09 -2.68
N ALA A 39 -2.12 4.76 -2.87
CA ALA A 39 -1.17 4.68 -1.76
C ALA A 39 -0.96 6.06 -1.09
N ARG A 40 -0.90 7.14 -1.89
CA ARG A 40 -0.87 8.51 -1.35
C ARG A 40 -2.17 8.84 -0.63
N PHE A 41 -3.31 8.57 -1.27
CA PHE A 41 -4.62 8.82 -0.67
C PHE A 41 -4.79 8.08 0.67
N LEU A 42 -4.36 6.81 0.74
CA LEU A 42 -4.36 6.03 1.97
C LEU A 42 -3.51 6.68 3.07
N GLY A 43 -2.31 7.16 2.74
CA GLY A 43 -1.44 7.86 3.69
C GLY A 43 -2.04 9.17 4.20
N GLU A 44 -2.66 9.96 3.32
CA GLU A 44 -3.39 11.18 3.69
C GLU A 44 -4.61 10.87 4.57
N LEU A 45 -5.33 9.79 4.27
CA LEU A 45 -6.51 9.36 5.03
C LEU A 45 -6.16 8.89 6.45
N THR A 46 -5.06 8.15 6.62
CA THR A 46 -4.72 7.53 7.91
C THR A 46 -3.67 8.28 8.71
N GLY A 47 -2.91 9.19 8.08
CA GLY A 47 -1.77 9.86 8.70
C GLY A 47 -0.60 8.91 9.04
N LEU A 48 -0.55 7.74 8.39
CA LEU A 48 0.44 6.69 8.65
C LEU A 48 1.37 6.50 7.44
N PRO A 49 2.59 5.99 7.64
CA PRO A 49 3.46 5.63 6.52
C PRO A 49 2.81 4.58 5.62
N VAL A 50 3.04 4.73 4.31
CA VAL A 50 2.60 3.78 3.27
C VAL A 50 3.79 3.42 2.39
N HIS A 51 4.14 2.14 2.33
CA HIS A 51 5.07 1.62 1.33
C HIS A 51 4.29 1.04 0.15
N MET A 52 4.84 1.12 -1.05
CA MET A 52 4.13 0.68 -2.25
C MET A 52 5.08 0.09 -3.29
N ALA A 53 4.56 -0.83 -4.11
CA ALA A 53 5.22 -1.32 -5.32
C ALA A 53 4.36 -0.97 -6.53
N ALA A 54 4.97 -0.59 -7.65
CA ALA A 54 4.25 -0.29 -8.89
C ALA A 54 3.71 -1.58 -9.54
N GLY A 55 2.43 -1.56 -9.93
CA GLY A 55 1.81 -2.64 -10.70
C GLY A 55 1.86 -2.40 -12.21
N ASN A 56 1.39 -3.35 -13.00
CA ASN A 56 1.41 -3.26 -14.47
C ASN A 56 0.37 -2.27 -15.02
N CYS A 57 -0.67 -1.95 -14.25
CA CYS A 57 -1.65 -0.92 -14.62
C CYS A 57 -1.22 0.50 -14.22
N ASP A 58 -0.06 0.65 -13.57
CA ASP A 58 0.49 1.94 -13.21
C ASP A 58 1.36 2.55 -14.33
N PRO A 59 1.51 3.89 -14.39
CA PRO A 59 2.47 4.54 -15.26
C PRO A 59 3.90 4.00 -15.07
N ARG A 60 4.72 4.03 -16.14
CA ARG A 60 6.11 3.51 -16.08
C ARG A 60 7.00 4.21 -15.06
N ASP A 61 6.67 5.44 -14.68
CA ASP A 61 7.37 6.28 -13.72
C ASP A 61 6.65 6.36 -12.35
N ALA A 62 5.67 5.48 -12.12
CA ALA A 62 4.82 5.50 -10.93
C ALA A 62 5.52 5.11 -9.62
N GLY A 63 6.66 4.41 -9.70
CA GLY A 63 7.39 3.94 -8.54
C GLY A 63 8.32 2.77 -8.86
N LEU A 64 8.89 2.18 -7.81
CA LEU A 64 9.71 0.98 -7.92
C LEU A 64 8.82 -0.28 -8.05
N PRO A 65 9.23 -1.30 -8.83
CA PRO A 65 8.49 -2.56 -8.97
C PRO A 65 8.54 -3.43 -7.71
N ASP A 66 9.51 -3.19 -6.83
CA ASP A 66 9.66 -3.85 -5.55
C ASP A 66 10.16 -2.88 -4.47
N GLN A 67 9.83 -3.19 -3.21
CA GLN A 67 10.39 -2.54 -2.03
C GLN A 67 10.81 -3.58 -0.99
N PHE A 68 11.89 -3.28 -0.28
CA PHE A 68 12.35 -4.04 0.87
C PHE A 68 12.24 -3.19 2.13
N LEU A 69 11.63 -3.75 3.15
CA LEU A 69 11.44 -3.11 4.45
C LEU A 69 11.81 -4.07 5.58
N THR A 70 12.32 -3.52 6.68
CA THR A 70 12.62 -4.27 7.90
C THR A 70 11.66 -3.82 8.99
N CYS A 71 10.81 -4.73 9.47
CA CYS A 71 9.83 -4.49 10.52
C CYS A 71 10.10 -5.44 11.68
N GLU A 72 10.36 -4.91 12.88
CA GLU A 72 10.61 -5.72 14.10
C GLU A 72 11.66 -6.84 13.90
N GLY A 73 12.71 -6.57 13.08
CA GLY A 73 13.77 -7.53 12.78
C GLY A 73 13.46 -8.52 11.65
N HIS A 74 12.25 -8.50 11.08
CA HIS A 74 11.86 -9.28 9.93
C HIS A 74 12.03 -8.49 8.63
N ARG A 75 12.64 -9.11 7.61
CA ARG A 75 12.79 -8.53 6.29
C ARG A 75 11.61 -8.93 5.41
N LEU A 76 10.90 -7.94 4.90
CA LEU A 76 9.72 -8.08 4.05
C LEU A 76 10.08 -7.57 2.64
N MET A 77 9.59 -8.28 1.63
CA MET A 77 9.63 -7.85 0.23
C MET A 77 8.20 -7.58 -0.23
N LEU A 78 7.96 -6.41 -0.83
CA LEU A 78 6.70 -6.01 -1.43
C LEU A 78 6.88 -5.90 -2.94
N THR A 79 6.04 -6.56 -3.71
CA THR A 79 5.97 -6.45 -5.18
C THR A 79 4.55 -6.74 -5.64
N HIS A 80 4.17 -6.31 -6.85
CA HIS A 80 2.87 -6.62 -7.43
C HIS A 80 2.79 -8.06 -7.96
N GLY A 81 3.84 -8.53 -8.67
CA GLY A 81 3.95 -9.92 -9.12
C GLY A 81 3.50 -10.23 -10.56
N HIS A 82 3.34 -9.21 -11.41
CA HIS A 82 3.10 -9.37 -12.86
C HIS A 82 4.34 -9.82 -13.63
#